data_AF-A0A9P2XI69-F1
#
_entry.id   AF-A0A9P2XI69-F1
#
_cell.length_a   1.000
_cell.length_b   1.000
_cell.length_c   1.000
_cell.angle_alpha   90.00
_cell.angle_beta   90.00
_cell.angle_gamma   90.00
#
_symmetry.space_group_name_H-M   'P 1'
#
loop_
_entity.id
_entity.type
_entity.pdbx_description
1 polymer ?
#
loop_
_entity_poly.entity_id
_entity_poly.type
_entity_poly.pdbx_seq_one_letter_code
_entity_poly.pdbx_strand_id
1 'polypeptide(L)'
;MLISAIIGGVEYINLYRFPEIPLVGFTLIGVVLSIFLGFKNTACYDRWWEARKLWGVLIATSRHFDRDCRILTQARRERVIQHVIVFANVLRDRLRRQTANPTELIQTSGMSQQALTQLYQQNNAPQYTLSLIQWELLQALKEGEISDIIYAQMNKNVADLSVVQTGCDRIANTPIPFAYSVLLNRTVYFFCFMLPFSLGSLLGLATPLLVGILAYTFLGLDALSTEIEEPFGTQSNDLPLDAMVRSIEIELLGTLGKPTPPPIQAQDNNLL
;
A
#
# COMPACT_ATOMS: atom_id res chain seq x y z
N MET A 1 -6.23 29.40 -10.70
CA MET A 1 -7.53 30.09 -10.86
C MET A 1 -7.42 31.60 -10.69
N LEU A 2 -7.04 32.12 -9.52
CA LEU A 2 -6.93 33.58 -9.30
C LEU A 2 -6.03 34.30 -10.31
N ILE A 3 -4.83 33.76 -10.56
CA ILE A 3 -3.88 34.31 -11.55
C ILE A 3 -4.49 34.36 -12.96
N SER A 4 -5.19 33.31 -13.37
CA SER A 4 -5.87 33.25 -14.66
C SER A 4 -7.01 34.26 -14.78
N ALA A 5 -7.78 34.49 -13.71
CA ALA A 5 -8.86 35.46 -13.68
C ALA A 5 -8.32 36.90 -13.76
N ILE A 6 -7.22 37.17 -13.07
CA ILE A 6 -6.52 38.47 -13.13
C ILE A 6 -6.00 38.72 -14.55
N ILE A 7 -5.29 37.75 -15.14
CA ILE A 7 -4.73 37.89 -16.50
C ILE A 7 -5.85 38.11 -17.53
N GLY A 8 -6.85 37.24 -17.54
CA GLY A 8 -7.98 37.35 -18.48
C GLY A 8 -8.78 38.63 -18.32
N GLY A 9 -8.96 39.12 -17.08
CA GLY A 9 -9.63 40.39 -16.80
C GLY A 9 -8.82 41.62 -17.21
N VAL A 10 -7.51 41.63 -16.94
CA VAL A 10 -6.61 42.74 -17.33
C VAL A 10 -6.52 42.88 -18.84
N GLU A 11 -6.46 41.77 -19.57
CA GLU A 11 -6.45 41.78 -21.03
C GLU A 11 -7.81 42.16 -21.61
N TYR A 12 -8.91 41.66 -21.05
CA TYR A 12 -10.27 42.01 -21.48
C TYR A 12 -10.54 43.52 -21.39
N ILE A 13 -10.05 44.17 -20.33
CA ILE A 13 -10.21 45.62 -20.10
C ILE A 13 -9.16 46.44 -20.90
N ASN A 14 -8.26 45.80 -21.67
CA ASN A 14 -7.13 46.42 -22.37
C ASN A 14 -6.20 47.25 -21.45
N LEU A 15 -6.12 46.91 -20.16
CA LEU A 15 -5.24 47.60 -19.21
C LEU A 15 -3.76 47.29 -19.47
N TYR A 16 -3.46 46.06 -19.85
CA TYR A 16 -2.12 45.60 -20.20
C TYR A 16 -2.24 44.36 -21.11
N ARG A 17 -1.40 44.26 -22.15
CA ARG A 17 -1.31 43.06 -22.98
C ARG A 17 -0.09 42.26 -22.55
N PHE A 18 -0.30 41.04 -22.07
CA PHE A 18 0.81 40.18 -21.70
C PHE A 18 1.53 39.67 -22.95
N PRO A 19 2.82 39.28 -22.85
CA PRO A 19 3.54 38.68 -23.96
C PRO A 19 2.82 37.42 -24.44
N GLU A 20 2.42 37.39 -25.71
CA GLU A 20 1.76 36.23 -26.30
C GLU A 20 2.76 35.08 -26.43
N ILE A 21 2.57 34.04 -25.60
CA ILE A 21 3.34 32.81 -25.74
C ILE A 21 2.61 31.89 -26.73
N PRO A 22 3.27 31.42 -27.80
CA PRO A 22 2.62 30.63 -28.83
C PRO A 22 1.92 29.37 -28.29
N LEU A 23 0.63 29.24 -28.57
CA LEU A 23 -0.19 28.11 -28.14
C LEU A 23 0.37 26.75 -28.61
N VAL A 24 0.96 26.71 -29.81
CA VAL A 24 1.56 25.50 -30.39
C VAL A 24 2.60 24.89 -29.44
N GLY A 25 3.45 25.73 -28.81
CA GLY A 25 4.45 25.25 -27.84
C GLY A 25 3.80 24.59 -26.63
N PHE A 26 2.72 25.17 -26.10
CA PHE A 26 1.97 24.58 -24.98
C PHE A 26 1.26 23.29 -25.35
N THR A 27 0.70 23.18 -26.55
CA THR A 27 0.06 21.93 -26.99
C THR A 27 1.07 20.79 -27.07
N LEU A 28 2.28 21.03 -27.60
CA LEU A 28 3.35 20.03 -27.64
C LEU A 28 3.81 19.63 -26.23
N ILE A 29 4.06 20.61 -25.35
CA ILE A 29 4.45 20.34 -23.95
C ILE A 29 3.34 19.56 -23.24
N GLY A 30 2.08 19.93 -23.44
CA GLY A 30 0.92 19.26 -22.85
C GLY A 30 0.82 17.80 -23.27
N VAL A 31 0.97 17.50 -24.57
CA VAL A 31 0.98 16.12 -25.08
C VAL A 31 2.11 15.31 -24.47
N VAL A 32 3.33 15.86 -24.44
CA VAL A 32 4.50 15.20 -23.86
C VAL A 32 4.28 14.93 -22.36
N LEU A 33 3.75 15.91 -21.62
CA LEU A 33 3.40 15.76 -20.20
C LEU A 33 2.35 14.67 -19.96
N SER A 34 1.29 14.62 -20.77
CA SER A 34 0.26 13.58 -20.66
C SER A 34 0.84 12.19 -20.84
N ILE A 35 1.76 12.01 -21.79
CA ILE A 35 2.44 10.73 -22.03
C ILE A 35 3.29 10.33 -20.81
N PHE A 36 4.11 11.24 -20.29
CA PHE A 36 4.96 10.93 -19.13
C PHE A 36 4.15 10.66 -17.85
N LEU A 37 3.07 11.40 -17.60
CA LEU A 37 2.15 11.12 -16.50
C LEU A 37 1.49 9.75 -16.66
N GLY A 38 1.12 9.35 -17.88
CA GLY A 38 0.61 8.02 -18.17
C GLY A 38 1.62 6.91 -17.79
N PHE A 39 2.89 7.11 -18.12
CA PHE A 39 3.94 6.17 -17.72
C PHE A 39 4.16 6.12 -16.20
N LYS A 40 4.20 7.27 -15.51
CA LYS A 40 4.29 7.32 -14.05
C LYS A 40 3.10 6.60 -13.41
N ASN A 41 1.87 6.92 -13.83
CA ASN A 41 0.66 6.31 -13.30
C ASN A 41 0.64 4.80 -13.48
N THR A 42 1.11 4.30 -14.64
CA THR A 42 1.23 2.85 -14.88
C THR A 42 2.21 2.20 -13.90
N ALA A 43 3.38 2.80 -13.69
CA ALA A 43 4.37 2.29 -12.74
C ALA A 43 3.87 2.30 -11.28
N CYS A 44 3.17 3.36 -10.86
CA CYS A 44 2.57 3.44 -9.53
C CYS A 44 1.44 2.39 -9.37
N TYR A 45 0.60 2.22 -10.38
CA TYR A 45 -0.46 1.21 -10.38
C TYR A 45 0.10 -0.22 -10.29
N ASP A 46 1.13 -0.56 -11.07
CA ASP A 46 1.75 -1.88 -11.03
C ASP A 46 2.33 -2.19 -9.65
N ARG A 47 2.92 -1.18 -8.99
CA ARG A 47 3.43 -1.27 -7.62
C ARG A 47 2.31 -1.51 -6.61
N TRP A 48 1.22 -0.74 -6.69
CA TRP A 48 0.03 -0.94 -5.85
C TRP A 48 -0.57 -2.34 -6.05
N TRP A 49 -0.69 -2.77 -7.31
CA TRP A 49 -1.23 -4.08 -7.65
C TRP A 49 -0.33 -5.22 -7.20
N GLU A 50 0.99 -5.07 -7.28
CA GLU A 50 1.95 -6.03 -6.73
C GLU A 50 1.78 -6.19 -5.21
N ALA A 51 1.68 -5.09 -4.48
CA ALA A 51 1.39 -5.09 -3.05
C ALA A 51 0.08 -5.83 -2.75
N ARG A 52 -0.99 -5.54 -3.50
CA ARG A 52 -2.29 -6.23 -3.35
C ARG A 52 -2.19 -7.74 -3.59
N LYS A 53 -1.43 -8.16 -4.59
CA LYS A 53 -1.19 -9.59 -4.91
C LYS A 53 -0.43 -10.28 -3.79
N LEU A 54 0.62 -9.67 -3.24
CA LEU A 54 1.40 -10.23 -2.12
C LEU A 54 0.53 -10.47 -0.89
N TRP A 55 -0.32 -9.52 -0.52
CA TRP A 55 -1.30 -9.71 0.56
C TRP A 55 -2.37 -10.75 0.23
N GLY A 56 -2.74 -10.91 -1.05
CA GLY A 56 -3.56 -12.03 -1.50
C GLY A 56 -2.89 -13.40 -1.31
N VAL A 57 -1.59 -13.50 -1.61
CA VAL A 57 -0.78 -14.69 -1.35
C VAL A 57 -0.71 -14.96 0.15
N LEU A 58 -0.53 -13.93 0.99
CA LEU A 58 -0.55 -14.09 2.46
C LEU A 58 -1.82 -14.77 2.96
N ILE A 59 -2.98 -14.28 2.51
CA ILE A 59 -4.30 -14.83 2.88
C ILE A 59 -4.44 -16.28 2.37
N ALA A 60 -4.00 -16.58 1.16
CA ALA A 60 -4.07 -17.93 0.62
C ALA A 60 -3.15 -18.89 1.38
N THR A 61 -1.90 -18.48 1.64
CA THR A 61 -0.91 -19.29 2.35
C THR A 61 -1.31 -19.51 3.80
N SER A 62 -1.91 -18.54 4.49
CA SER A 62 -2.41 -18.75 5.85
C SER A 62 -3.49 -19.84 5.92
N ARG A 63 -4.41 -19.89 4.93
CA ARG A 63 -5.42 -20.95 4.81
C ARG A 63 -4.83 -22.32 4.48
N HIS A 64 -3.85 -22.37 3.58
CA HIS A 64 -3.13 -23.61 3.27
C HIS A 64 -2.42 -24.14 4.50
N PHE A 65 -1.75 -23.25 5.22
CA PHE A 65 -1.03 -23.61 6.43
C PHE A 65 -1.96 -24.09 7.54
N ASP A 66 -3.13 -23.48 7.72
CA ASP A 66 -4.15 -23.99 8.65
C ASP A 66 -4.57 -25.43 8.36
N ARG A 67 -4.86 -25.72 7.09
CA ARG A 67 -5.23 -27.07 6.66
C ARG A 67 -4.12 -28.07 6.92
N ASP A 68 -2.88 -27.72 6.59
CA ASP A 68 -1.73 -28.62 6.74
C ASP A 68 -1.38 -28.84 8.23
N CYS A 69 -1.62 -27.84 9.10
CA CYS A 69 -1.39 -27.95 10.53
C CYS A 69 -2.38 -28.87 11.27
N ARG A 70 -3.43 -29.38 10.61
CA ARG A 70 -4.39 -30.31 11.25
C ARG A 70 -3.79 -31.66 11.63
N ILE A 71 -2.66 -32.02 11.05
CA ILE A 71 -1.92 -33.24 11.41
C ILE A 71 -1.22 -33.10 12.77
N LEU A 72 -0.97 -31.87 13.21
CA LEU A 72 -0.35 -31.59 14.51
C LEU A 72 -1.35 -31.80 15.65
N THR A 73 -0.82 -32.09 16.83
CA THR A 73 -1.50 -32.01 18.11
C THR A 73 -2.18 -30.65 18.28
N GLN A 74 -3.34 -30.65 18.92
CA GLN A 74 -4.16 -29.44 19.06
C GLN A 74 -3.38 -28.28 19.68
N ALA A 75 -2.57 -28.55 20.72
CA ALA A 75 -1.77 -27.53 21.39
C ALA A 75 -0.70 -26.91 20.46
N ARG A 76 -0.05 -27.72 19.62
CA ARG A 76 0.97 -27.22 18.68
C ARG A 76 0.33 -26.51 17.50
N ARG A 77 -0.75 -27.07 16.94
CA ARG A 77 -1.56 -26.40 15.91
C ARG A 77 -1.97 -25.01 16.36
N GLU A 78 -2.52 -24.89 17.57
CA GLU A 78 -2.94 -23.60 18.13
C GLU A 78 -1.79 -22.60 18.17
N ARG A 79 -0.63 -22.97 18.73
CA ARG A 79 0.55 -22.09 18.75
C ARG A 79 0.99 -21.69 17.35
N VAL A 80 1.11 -22.64 16.42
CA VAL A 80 1.56 -22.37 15.05
C VAL A 80 0.62 -21.39 14.33
N ILE A 81 -0.69 -21.59 14.43
CA ILE A 81 -1.69 -20.73 13.81
C ILE A 81 -1.71 -19.33 14.43
N GLN A 82 -1.55 -19.24 15.75
CA GLN A 82 -1.41 -17.96 16.43
C GLN A 82 -0.15 -17.20 15.98
N HIS A 83 0.97 -17.88 15.76
CA HIS A 83 2.15 -17.23 15.18
C HIS A 83 1.92 -16.72 13.75
N VAL A 84 1.07 -17.36 12.94
CA VAL A 84 0.68 -16.81 11.62
C VAL A 84 -0.14 -15.53 11.77
N ILE A 85 -1.05 -15.48 12.74
CA ILE A 85 -1.81 -14.27 13.07
C ILE A 85 -0.86 -13.14 13.49
N VAL A 86 0.10 -13.47 14.37
CA VAL A 86 1.14 -12.52 14.81
C VAL A 86 1.93 -12.03 13.61
N PHE A 87 2.38 -12.92 12.73
CA PHE A 87 3.15 -12.58 11.53
C PHE A 87 2.41 -11.56 10.66
N ALA A 88 1.13 -11.78 10.37
CA ALA A 88 0.32 -10.86 9.57
C ALA A 88 0.20 -9.47 10.21
N ASN A 89 -0.02 -9.41 11.52
CA ASN A 89 -0.10 -8.17 12.29
C ASN A 89 1.25 -7.41 12.28
N VAL A 90 2.34 -8.08 12.65
CA VAL A 90 3.64 -7.41 12.72
C VAL A 90 4.18 -7.03 11.33
N LEU A 91 3.77 -7.74 10.27
CA LEU A 91 4.09 -7.36 8.90
C LEU A 91 3.38 -6.06 8.51
N ARG A 92 2.07 -5.94 8.76
CA ARG A 92 1.34 -4.68 8.57
C ARG A 92 2.02 -3.54 9.32
N ASP A 93 2.27 -3.74 10.61
CA ASP A 93 2.82 -2.71 11.50
C ASP A 93 4.20 -2.25 11.04
N ARG A 94 5.03 -3.19 10.58
CA ARG A 94 6.33 -2.90 9.98
C ARG A 94 6.19 -2.03 8.73
N LEU A 95 5.28 -2.38 7.82
CA LEU A 95 5.08 -1.63 6.57
C LEU A 95 4.56 -0.22 6.83
N ARG A 96 3.73 -0.04 7.87
CA ARG A 96 3.23 1.27 8.30
C ARG A 96 4.17 2.04 9.22
N ARG A 97 5.24 1.40 9.71
CA ARG A 97 6.17 1.94 10.73
C ARG A 97 5.43 2.39 11.99
N GLN A 98 4.35 1.68 12.34
CA GLN A 98 3.47 1.99 13.47
C GLN A 98 2.99 0.68 14.09
N THR A 99 2.98 0.59 15.42
CA THR A 99 2.40 -0.54 16.15
C THR A 99 0.91 -0.30 16.36
N ALA A 100 0.07 -1.10 15.69
CA ALA A 100 -1.38 -1.00 15.84
C ALA A 100 -1.84 -1.81 17.06
N ASN A 101 -2.61 -1.18 17.95
CA ASN A 101 -3.36 -1.77 19.07
C ASN A 101 -2.70 -3.01 19.72
N PRO A 102 -1.63 -2.86 20.53
CA PRO A 102 -0.96 -3.96 21.20
C PRO A 102 -1.92 -4.84 22.02
N THR A 103 -2.93 -4.22 22.62
CA THR A 103 -3.93 -4.88 23.47
C THR A 103 -4.80 -5.89 22.72
N GLU A 104 -5.13 -5.62 21.46
CA GLU A 104 -5.95 -6.52 20.63
C GLU A 104 -5.12 -7.72 20.17
N LEU A 105 -3.86 -7.48 19.81
CA LEU A 105 -2.93 -8.54 19.44
C LEU A 105 -2.69 -9.53 20.58
N ILE A 106 -2.66 -9.10 21.85
CA ILE A 106 -2.55 -10.01 23.00
C ILE A 106 -3.69 -11.06 22.98
N GLN A 107 -4.91 -10.63 22.65
CA GLN A 107 -6.09 -11.49 22.71
C GLN A 107 -6.07 -12.55 21.59
N THR A 108 -5.58 -12.20 20.40
CA THR A 108 -5.56 -13.09 19.24
C THR A 108 -4.28 -13.93 19.15
N SER A 109 -3.13 -13.39 19.61
CA SER A 109 -1.82 -14.04 19.51
C SER A 109 -1.56 -15.17 20.50
N GLY A 110 -2.27 -15.23 21.62
CA GLY A 110 -1.91 -16.15 22.71
C GLY A 110 -0.53 -15.88 23.34
N MET A 111 0.14 -14.79 22.97
CA MET A 111 1.42 -14.37 23.54
C MET A 111 1.21 -13.49 24.76
N SER A 112 2.14 -13.54 25.72
CA SER A 112 2.13 -12.59 26.84
C SER A 112 2.54 -11.19 26.38
N GLN A 113 2.14 -10.17 27.13
CA GLN A 113 2.52 -8.78 26.87
C GLN A 113 4.05 -8.59 26.82
N GLN A 114 4.78 -9.31 27.67
CA GLN A 114 6.24 -9.28 27.68
C GLN A 114 6.82 -9.87 26.39
N ALA A 115 6.27 -10.99 25.91
CA ALA A 115 6.74 -11.63 24.68
C ALA A 115 6.47 -10.76 23.44
N LEU A 116 5.31 -10.09 23.37
CA LEU A 116 5.03 -9.13 22.29
C LEU A 116 5.98 -7.92 22.35
N THR A 117 6.24 -7.38 23.54
CA THR A 117 7.22 -6.28 23.68
C THR A 117 8.61 -6.70 23.17
N GLN A 118 9.06 -7.90 23.52
CA GLN A 118 10.34 -8.45 23.04
C GLN A 118 10.34 -8.72 21.53
N LEU A 119 9.19 -9.10 20.96
CA LEU A 119 9.03 -9.29 19.53
C LEU A 119 9.20 -7.97 18.76
N TYR A 120 8.55 -6.90 19.21
CA TYR A 120 8.67 -5.58 18.56
C TYR A 120 10.05 -4.92 18.76
N GLN A 121 10.86 -5.38 19.71
CA GLN A 121 12.26 -4.98 19.85
C GLN A 121 13.19 -5.62 18.81
N GLN A 122 12.73 -6.65 18.09
CA GLN A 122 13.52 -7.27 17.03
C GLN A 122 13.61 -6.34 15.82
N ASN A 123 14.79 -6.24 15.20
CA ASN A 123 15.00 -5.48 13.96
C ASN A 123 14.03 -5.90 12.83
N ASN A 124 13.67 -7.18 12.81
CA ASN A 124 12.74 -7.77 11.85
C ASN A 124 11.77 -8.70 12.57
N ALA A 125 10.79 -8.10 13.27
CA ALA A 125 9.76 -8.83 14.00
C ALA A 125 9.01 -9.89 13.14
N PRO A 126 8.56 -9.60 11.89
CA PRO A 126 7.91 -10.64 11.08
C PRO A 126 8.82 -11.85 10.80
N GLN A 127 10.08 -11.61 10.46
CA GLN A 127 11.04 -12.70 10.22
C GLN A 127 11.30 -13.51 11.49
N TYR A 128 11.38 -12.84 12.65
CA TYR A 128 11.51 -13.53 13.93
C TYR A 128 10.29 -14.41 14.20
N THR A 129 9.07 -13.94 13.94
CA THR A 129 7.86 -14.76 14.04
C THR A 129 7.90 -16.00 13.13
N LEU A 130 8.37 -15.87 11.88
CA LEU A 130 8.57 -17.02 10.99
C LEU A 130 9.56 -18.04 11.58
N SER A 131 10.61 -17.59 12.27
CA SER A 131 11.56 -18.48 12.95
C SER A 131 10.92 -19.25 14.12
N LEU A 132 9.97 -18.64 14.83
CA LEU A 132 9.20 -19.32 15.89
C LEU A 132 8.31 -20.43 15.29
N ILE A 133 7.68 -20.16 14.15
CA ILE A 133 6.91 -21.17 13.40
C ILE A 133 7.80 -22.34 12.98
N GLN A 134 8.96 -22.05 12.37
CA GLN A 134 9.91 -23.10 11.97
C GLN A 134 10.41 -23.93 13.15
N TRP A 135 10.63 -23.29 14.30
CA TRP A 135 11.04 -23.98 15.51
C TRP A 135 9.98 -24.96 16.01
N GLU A 136 8.69 -24.56 16.04
CA GLU A 136 7.59 -25.45 16.39
C GLU A 136 7.48 -26.65 15.44
N LEU A 137 7.66 -26.44 14.13
CA LEU A 137 7.65 -27.52 13.14
C LEU A 137 8.86 -28.46 13.28
N LEU A 138 10.04 -27.91 13.60
CA LEU A 138 11.24 -28.70 13.81
C LEU A 138 11.12 -29.57 15.07
N GLN A 139 10.52 -29.04 16.15
CA GLN A 139 10.25 -29.83 17.35
C GLN A 139 9.25 -30.96 17.06
N ALA A 140 8.19 -30.70 16.28
CA ALA A 140 7.26 -31.74 15.85
C ALA A 140 7.96 -32.88 15.10
N LEU A 141 8.91 -32.54 14.22
CA LEU A 141 9.73 -33.52 13.52
C LEU A 141 10.61 -34.32 14.48
N LYS A 142 11.30 -33.65 15.42
CA LYS A 142 12.17 -34.31 16.40
C LYS A 142 11.42 -35.23 17.36
N GLU A 143 10.18 -34.88 17.68
CA GLU A 143 9.29 -35.67 18.53
C GLU A 143 8.60 -36.81 17.77
N GLY A 144 8.77 -36.90 16.44
CA GLY A 144 8.15 -37.92 15.60
C GLY A 144 6.66 -37.69 15.34
N GLU A 145 6.13 -36.50 15.64
CA GLU A 145 4.74 -36.10 15.38
C GLU A 145 4.46 -35.98 13.88
N ILE A 146 5.46 -35.57 13.11
CA ILE A 146 5.42 -35.46 11.65
C ILE A 146 6.65 -36.10 11.02
N SER A 147 6.53 -36.55 9.77
CA SER A 147 7.65 -37.09 8.98
C SER A 147 8.40 -35.99 8.22
N ASP A 148 9.58 -36.32 7.68
CA ASP A 148 10.38 -35.39 6.85
C ASP A 148 9.59 -34.81 5.66
N ILE A 149 8.73 -35.62 5.03
CA ILE A 149 7.91 -35.20 3.88
C ILE A 149 6.90 -34.15 4.32
N ILE A 150 6.22 -34.38 5.45
CA ILE A 150 5.24 -33.44 6.00
C ILE A 150 5.94 -32.16 6.48
N TYR A 151 7.09 -32.29 7.15
CA TYR A 151 7.91 -31.15 7.54
C TYR A 151 8.32 -30.30 6.33
N ALA A 152 8.81 -30.91 5.26
CA ALA A 152 9.19 -30.20 4.03
C ALA A 152 7.99 -29.48 3.39
N GLN A 153 6.83 -30.12 3.36
CA GLN A 153 5.59 -29.51 2.84
C GLN A 153 5.14 -28.32 3.69
N MET A 154 5.16 -28.44 5.02
CA MET A 154 4.79 -27.34 5.91
C MET A 154 5.81 -26.20 5.86
N ASN A 155 7.10 -26.52 5.79
CA ASN A 155 8.17 -25.52 5.69
C ASN A 155 8.09 -24.74 4.36
N LYS A 156 7.55 -25.33 3.29
CA LYS A 156 7.24 -24.60 2.05
C LYS A 156 6.27 -23.44 2.29
N ASN A 157 5.20 -23.66 3.06
CA ASN A 157 4.26 -22.58 3.40
C ASN A 157 4.97 -21.46 4.19
N VAL A 158 5.90 -21.80 5.09
CA VAL A 158 6.69 -20.79 5.81
C VAL A 158 7.61 -20.01 4.87
N ALA A 159 8.24 -20.70 3.92
CA ALA A 159 9.04 -20.05 2.88
C ALA A 159 8.18 -19.10 2.01
N ASP A 160 6.96 -19.50 1.66
CA ASP A 160 6.03 -18.67 0.89
C ASP A 160 5.61 -17.40 1.69
N LEU A 161 5.41 -17.51 3.01
CA LEU A 161 5.21 -16.34 3.89
C LEU A 161 6.45 -15.41 3.90
N SER A 162 7.65 -15.98 3.91
CA SER A 162 8.91 -15.21 3.82
C SER A 162 9.06 -14.50 2.47
N VAL A 163 8.62 -15.13 1.38
CA VAL A 163 8.57 -14.50 0.04
C VAL A 163 7.61 -13.30 0.05
N VAL A 164 6.43 -13.43 0.67
CA VAL A 164 5.50 -12.31 0.84
C VAL A 164 6.17 -11.15 1.58
N GLN A 165 6.77 -11.43 2.74
CA GLN A 165 7.47 -10.41 3.52
C GLN A 165 8.53 -9.70 2.68
N THR A 166 9.40 -10.48 2.03
CA THR A 166 10.50 -9.92 1.23
C THR A 166 9.99 -9.08 0.06
N GLY A 167 8.90 -9.52 -0.59
CA GLY A 167 8.22 -8.75 -1.62
C GLY A 167 7.68 -7.41 -1.11
N CYS A 168 7.03 -7.41 0.06
CA CYS A 168 6.52 -6.19 0.69
C CYS A 168 7.65 -5.26 1.12
N ASP A 169 8.74 -5.79 1.72
CA ASP A 169 9.93 -5.02 2.07
C ASP A 169 10.60 -4.41 0.82
N ARG A 170 10.65 -5.14 -0.31
CA ARG A 170 11.17 -4.61 -1.59
C ARG A 170 10.33 -3.43 -2.07
N ILE A 171 9.00 -3.55 -2.05
CA ILE A 171 8.10 -2.45 -2.42
C ILE A 171 8.37 -1.28 -1.47
N ALA A 172 8.19 -1.45 -0.16
CA ALA A 172 8.31 -0.37 0.81
C ALA A 172 9.68 0.36 0.80
N ASN A 173 10.78 -0.33 0.51
CA ASN A 173 12.12 0.25 0.55
C ASN A 173 12.69 0.64 -0.82
N THR A 174 12.01 0.31 -1.93
CA THR A 174 12.45 0.64 -3.29
C THR A 174 11.40 1.51 -3.98
N PRO A 175 11.35 2.82 -3.70
CA PRO A 175 10.41 3.73 -4.37
C PRO A 175 10.77 3.90 -5.85
N ILE A 176 9.85 4.50 -6.61
CA ILE A 176 10.12 4.89 -8.00
C ILE A 176 11.30 5.88 -8.01
N PRO A 177 12.21 5.86 -9.00
CA PRO A 177 13.36 6.74 -8.97
C PRO A 177 12.96 8.21 -8.84
N PHE A 178 13.46 8.86 -7.78
CA PHE A 178 13.07 10.20 -7.35
C PHE A 178 13.08 11.26 -8.46
N ALA A 179 13.98 11.13 -9.43
CA ALA A 179 14.06 12.02 -10.58
C ALA A 179 12.76 12.07 -11.40
N TYR A 180 12.02 10.97 -11.53
CA TYR A 180 10.73 10.94 -12.22
C TYR A 180 9.70 11.80 -11.50
N SER A 181 9.57 11.62 -10.18
CA SER A 181 8.58 12.36 -9.38
C SER A 181 8.91 13.85 -9.33
N VAL A 182 10.17 14.23 -9.17
CA VAL A 182 10.58 15.65 -9.13
C VAL A 182 10.42 16.34 -10.48
N LEU A 183 10.88 15.70 -11.56
CA LEU A 183 10.82 16.30 -12.89
C LEU A 183 9.36 16.51 -13.30
N LEU A 184 8.53 15.47 -13.18
CA LEU A 184 7.11 15.56 -13.56
C LEU A 184 6.37 16.60 -12.75
N ASN A 185 6.52 16.60 -11.43
CA ASN A 185 5.83 17.54 -10.56
C ASN A 185 6.21 19.00 -10.89
N ARG A 186 7.51 19.28 -11.07
CA ARG A 186 7.98 20.63 -11.46
C ARG A 186 7.45 21.06 -12.83
N THR A 187 7.48 20.16 -13.82
CA THR A 187 7.02 20.50 -15.18
C THR A 187 5.50 20.69 -15.21
N VAL A 188 4.71 19.90 -14.47
CA VAL A 188 3.26 20.07 -14.36
C VAL A 188 2.91 21.41 -13.71
N TYR A 189 3.57 21.79 -12.61
CA TYR A 189 3.33 23.09 -11.96
C TYR A 189 3.71 24.24 -12.88
N PHE A 190 4.88 24.18 -13.52
CA PHE A 190 5.32 25.20 -14.45
C PHE A 190 4.35 25.34 -15.64
N PHE A 191 3.91 24.21 -16.21
CA PHE A 191 2.93 24.18 -17.29
C PHE A 191 1.61 24.83 -16.87
N CYS A 192 1.03 24.44 -15.73
CA CYS A 192 -0.23 25.01 -15.24
C CYS A 192 -0.12 26.50 -14.90
N PHE A 193 1.05 26.95 -14.42
CA PHE A 193 1.32 28.35 -14.13
C PHE A 193 1.42 29.21 -15.39
N MET A 194 2.08 28.70 -16.44
CA MET A 194 2.29 29.46 -17.68
C MET A 194 1.10 29.42 -18.65
N LEU A 195 0.24 28.39 -18.55
CA LEU A 195 -0.95 28.21 -19.38
C LEU A 195 -1.87 29.44 -19.50
N PRO A 196 -2.23 30.19 -18.43
CA PRO A 196 -3.09 31.36 -18.55
C PRO A 196 -2.50 32.49 -19.40
N PHE A 197 -1.17 32.61 -19.51
CA PHE A 197 -0.52 33.62 -20.34
C PHE A 197 -0.62 33.30 -21.84
N SER A 198 -0.78 32.03 -22.20
CA SER A 198 -0.98 31.61 -23.60
C SER A 198 -2.45 31.69 -24.02
N LEU A 199 -3.37 31.45 -23.08
CA LEU A 199 -4.81 31.41 -23.36
C LEU A 199 -5.55 32.73 -23.09
N GLY A 200 -4.96 33.64 -22.32
CA GLY A 200 -5.58 34.91 -21.94
C GLY A 200 -6.06 35.73 -23.13
N SER A 201 -5.19 35.95 -24.11
CA SER A 201 -5.50 36.77 -25.29
C SER A 201 -6.51 36.11 -26.24
N LEU A 202 -6.63 34.78 -26.19
CA LEU A 202 -7.54 33.98 -27.01
C LEU A 202 -8.94 33.85 -26.38
N LEU A 203 -9.01 33.69 -25.06
CA LEU A 203 -10.24 33.32 -24.34
C LEU A 203 -10.78 34.40 -23.40
N GLY A 204 -10.00 35.44 -23.08
CA GLY A 204 -10.42 36.54 -22.21
C GLY A 204 -11.01 36.07 -20.88
N LEU A 205 -12.27 36.42 -20.60
CA LEU A 205 -12.97 36.05 -19.37
C LEU A 205 -13.23 34.54 -19.23
N ALA A 206 -13.19 33.76 -20.32
CA ALA A 206 -13.34 32.31 -20.27
C ALA A 206 -12.04 31.56 -19.89
N THR A 207 -10.89 32.24 -19.88
CA THR A 207 -9.58 31.66 -19.56
C THR A 207 -9.55 30.87 -18.25
N PRO A 208 -10.12 31.37 -17.12
CA PRO A 208 -10.08 30.66 -15.85
C PRO A 208 -10.78 29.31 -15.89
N LEU A 209 -11.87 29.20 -16.64
CA LEU A 209 -12.61 27.94 -16.77
C LEU A 209 -11.76 26.87 -17.43
N LEU A 210 -11.18 27.16 -18.60
CA LEU A 210 -10.38 26.16 -19.34
C LEU A 210 -9.07 25.84 -18.63
N VAL A 211 -8.37 26.86 -18.10
CA VAL A 211 -7.15 26.65 -17.29
C VAL A 211 -7.47 25.83 -16.05
N GLY A 212 -8.62 26.05 -15.42
CA GLY A 212 -9.08 25.26 -14.27
C GLY A 212 -9.27 23.79 -14.59
N ILE A 213 -9.95 23.48 -15.70
CA ILE A 213 -10.17 22.09 -16.15
C ILE A 213 -8.84 21.40 -16.44
N LEU A 214 -7.94 22.05 -17.20
CA LEU A 214 -6.64 21.47 -17.55
C LEU A 214 -5.75 21.29 -16.32
N ALA A 215 -5.67 22.31 -15.45
CA ALA A 215 -4.89 22.22 -14.22
C ALA A 215 -5.42 21.12 -13.29
N TYR A 216 -6.74 21.02 -13.11
CA TYR A 216 -7.35 19.94 -12.33
C TYR A 216 -7.00 18.56 -12.90
N THR A 217 -7.05 18.41 -14.23
CA THR A 217 -6.73 17.13 -14.89
C THR A 217 -5.28 16.73 -14.66
N PHE A 218 -4.33 17.63 -14.93
CA PHE A 218 -2.90 17.33 -14.80
C PHE A 218 -2.45 17.17 -13.34
N LEU A 219 -2.86 18.08 -12.46
CA LEU A 219 -2.51 18.01 -11.04
C LEU A 219 -3.23 16.87 -10.33
N GLY A 220 -4.49 16.59 -10.69
CA GLY A 220 -5.26 15.48 -10.13
C GLY A 220 -4.64 14.13 -10.48
N LEU A 221 -4.22 13.94 -11.74
CA LEU A 221 -3.52 12.72 -12.16
C LEU A 221 -2.15 12.56 -11.47
N ASP A 222 -1.38 13.64 -11.32
CA ASP A 222 -0.09 13.59 -10.61
C ASP A 222 -0.28 13.26 -9.12
N ALA A 223 -1.30 13.86 -8.48
CA ALA A 223 -1.66 13.60 -7.09
C ALA A 223 -2.12 12.16 -6.88
N LEU A 224 -3.03 11.65 -7.73
CA LEU A 224 -3.51 10.27 -7.68
C LEU A 224 -2.36 9.27 -7.84
N SER A 225 -1.47 9.51 -8.80
CA SER A 225 -0.29 8.66 -9.03
C SER A 225 0.61 8.60 -7.80
N THR A 226 0.71 9.70 -7.05
CA THR A 226 1.53 9.80 -5.84
C THR A 226 0.85 9.11 -4.65
N GLU A 227 -0.48 9.17 -4.55
CA GLU A 227 -1.23 8.45 -3.51
C GLU A 227 -1.09 6.93 -3.67
N ILE A 228 -1.32 6.41 -4.88
CA ILE A 228 -1.22 4.96 -5.14
C ILE A 228 0.24 4.44 -5.16
N GLU A 229 1.25 5.33 -5.18
CA GLU A 229 2.67 4.96 -5.11
C GLU A 229 3.04 4.33 -3.75
N GLU A 230 2.33 4.68 -2.68
CA GLU A 230 2.60 4.23 -1.30
C GLU A 230 1.50 3.30 -0.76
N PRO A 231 1.36 2.08 -1.30
CA PRO A 231 0.18 1.23 -1.08
C PRO A 231 -0.04 0.74 0.36
N PHE A 232 0.94 0.91 1.25
CA PHE A 232 0.89 0.40 2.62
C PHE A 232 0.53 1.45 3.67
N GLY A 233 0.20 2.67 3.28
CA GLY A 233 -0.15 3.74 4.20
C GLY A 233 -1.52 3.57 4.86
N THR A 234 -2.14 4.72 5.14
CA THR A 234 -3.46 4.86 5.78
C THR A 234 -4.35 5.88 5.05
N GLN A 235 -3.99 6.30 3.84
CA GLN A 235 -4.78 7.18 2.99
C GLN A 235 -5.88 6.39 2.29
N SER A 236 -6.94 7.06 1.82
CA SER A 236 -8.15 6.37 1.36
C SER A 236 -7.94 5.38 0.21
N ASN A 237 -6.92 5.58 -0.63
CA ASN A 237 -6.60 4.69 -1.75
C ASN A 237 -5.53 3.63 -1.41
N ASP A 238 -5.04 3.60 -0.18
CA ASP A 238 -4.07 2.59 0.28
C ASP A 238 -4.75 1.23 0.50
N LEU A 239 -3.94 0.18 0.63
CA LEU A 239 -4.46 -1.14 0.90
C LEU A 239 -5.07 -1.20 2.31
N PRO A 240 -6.28 -1.76 2.47
CA PRO A 240 -6.94 -1.88 3.78
C PRO A 240 -6.32 -3.03 4.59
N LEU A 241 -5.07 -2.86 5.02
CA LEU A 241 -4.28 -3.90 5.68
C LEU A 241 -4.93 -4.35 6.99
N ASP A 242 -5.61 -3.46 7.71
CA ASP A 242 -6.33 -3.83 8.94
C ASP A 242 -7.47 -4.80 8.65
N ALA A 243 -8.29 -4.53 7.64
CA ALA A 243 -9.35 -5.43 7.23
C ALA A 243 -8.81 -6.77 6.70
N MET A 244 -7.67 -6.75 5.99
CA MET A 244 -7.02 -7.98 5.51
C MET A 244 -6.48 -8.82 6.67
N VAL A 245 -5.77 -8.20 7.62
CA VAL A 245 -5.29 -8.86 8.84
C VAL A 245 -6.45 -9.39 9.67
N ARG A 246 -7.51 -8.58 9.86
CA ARG A 246 -8.73 -8.97 10.58
C ARG A 246 -9.40 -10.17 9.93
N SER A 247 -9.42 -10.24 8.60
CA SER A 247 -9.98 -11.39 7.88
C SER A 247 -9.17 -12.66 8.16
N ILE A 248 -7.83 -12.57 8.16
CA ILE A 248 -6.95 -13.69 8.54
C ILE A 248 -7.21 -14.11 9.99
N GLU A 249 -7.32 -13.16 10.92
CA GLU A 249 -7.63 -13.44 12.33
C GLU A 249 -8.94 -14.21 12.51
N ILE A 250 -10.03 -13.72 11.90
CA ILE A 250 -11.35 -14.31 12.00
C ILE A 250 -11.35 -15.74 11.46
N GLU A 251 -10.77 -15.96 10.29
CA GLU A 251 -10.73 -17.28 9.66
C GLU A 251 -9.92 -18.27 10.51
N LEU A 252 -8.70 -17.90 10.89
CA LEU A 252 -7.80 -18.76 11.63
C LEU A 252 -8.32 -19.07 13.04
N LEU A 253 -8.80 -18.06 13.79
CA LEU A 253 -9.40 -18.29 15.11
C LEU A 253 -10.69 -19.10 15.02
N GLY A 254 -11.50 -18.88 13.98
CA GLY A 254 -12.70 -19.67 13.72
C GLY A 254 -12.39 -21.15 13.55
N THR A 255 -11.31 -21.49 12.84
CA THR A 255 -10.88 -22.90 12.67
C THR A 255 -10.32 -23.53 13.96
N LEU A 256 -9.93 -22.72 14.93
CA LEU A 256 -9.50 -23.16 16.26
C LEU A 256 -10.67 -23.24 17.24
N GLY A 257 -11.88 -22.82 16.85
CA GLY A 257 -13.03 -22.74 17.76
C GLY A 257 -12.89 -21.63 18.82
N LYS A 258 -12.04 -20.63 18.57
CA LYS A 258 -11.81 -19.51 19.48
C LYS A 258 -12.72 -18.33 19.18
N PRO A 259 -12.99 -17.45 20.17
CA PRO A 259 -13.68 -16.19 19.92
C PRO A 259 -12.98 -15.38 18.83
N THR A 260 -13.74 -14.92 17.84
CA THR A 260 -13.24 -14.13 16.72
C THR A 260 -13.53 -12.65 16.94
N PRO A 261 -12.60 -11.73 16.61
CA PRO A 261 -12.90 -10.31 16.60
C PRO A 261 -13.96 -9.97 15.52
N PRO A 262 -14.71 -8.86 15.66
CA PRO A 262 -15.69 -8.47 14.65
C PRO A 262 -15.01 -8.06 13.33
N PRO A 263 -15.65 -8.30 12.17
CA PRO A 263 -15.12 -7.82 10.90
C PRO A 263 -15.12 -6.28 10.84
N ILE A 264 -14.11 -5.70 10.20
CA ILE A 264 -14.05 -4.25 9.93
C ILE A 264 -15.04 -3.95 8.79
N GLN A 265 -15.98 -3.04 9.03
CA GLN A 265 -16.98 -2.64 8.04
C GLN A 265 -16.46 -1.47 7.20
N ALA A 266 -16.84 -1.45 5.92
CA ALA A 266 -16.50 -0.34 5.05
C ALA A 266 -17.24 0.94 5.48
N GLN A 267 -16.52 2.05 5.55
CA GLN A 267 -17.07 3.41 5.65
C GLN A 267 -16.80 4.11 4.32
N ASP A 268 -17.85 4.58 3.65
CA ASP A 268 -17.75 5.26 2.34
C ASP A 268 -17.00 4.46 1.25
N ASN A 269 -17.25 3.15 1.19
CA ASN A 269 -16.55 2.19 0.32
C ASN A 269 -15.04 2.02 0.59
N ASN A 270 -14.55 2.55 1.72
CA ASN A 270 -13.18 2.38 2.18
C ASN A 270 -13.15 1.46 3.41
N LEU A 271 -12.13 0.59 3.49
CA LEU A 271 -11.94 -0.43 4.53
C LEU A 271 -10.77 -0.11 5.48
N LEU A 272 -10.24 1.11 5.40
CA LEU A 272 -9.21 1.66 6.28
C LEU A 272 -9.80 2.28 7.55
#